data_AF-A0A7D3Y155-F1
#
_entry.id   AF-A0A7D3Y155-F1
#
_cell.length_a   1.000
_cell.length_b   1.000
_cell.length_c   1.000
_cell.angle_alpha   90.00
_cell.angle_beta   90.00
_cell.angle_gamma   90.00
#
_symmetry.space_group_name_H-M   'P 1'
#
loop_
_entity.id
_entity.type
_entity.pdbx_description
1 polymer ?
#
loop_
_entity_poly.entity_id
_entity_poly.type
_entity_poly.pdbx_seq_one_letter_code
_entity_poly.pdbx_strand_id
1 'polypeptide(L)'
;MPDSDSSAANSTRIYGEFPDERAVREFATAVANCERELMSYRAAVTEVQSSLCGLRTVWSLNRIESEHDQLIRQIAELRSACIEESLEPVSEIEATKSADRTFRSFVRDGTATDAVESLDETAARIERQIEDKRTVAIARLSLTVAIASLFVSTLILLSGGLSLF
;
A
#
# COMPACT_ATOMS: atom_id res chain seq x y z
N MET A 1 0.22 -11.63 -43.46
CA MET A 1 -0.59 -11.19 -42.32
C MET A 1 -0.42 -12.21 -41.21
N PRO A 2 0.17 -11.80 -40.09
CA PRO A 2 -0.30 -12.22 -38.79
C PRO A 2 -0.81 -10.99 -38.02
N ASP A 3 -2.03 -11.12 -37.53
CA ASP A 3 -2.65 -10.23 -36.56
C ASP A 3 -2.01 -10.36 -35.18
N SER A 4 -2.11 -9.26 -34.43
CA SER A 4 -2.13 -9.17 -32.97
C SER A 4 -0.83 -9.40 -32.21
N ASP A 5 -0.25 -8.28 -31.75
CA ASP A 5 -0.13 -8.02 -30.31
C ASP A 5 0.00 -6.51 -30.06
N SER A 6 -1.14 -5.82 -30.10
CA SER A 6 -1.29 -4.44 -29.58
C SER A 6 -1.90 -4.47 -28.18
N SER A 7 -1.45 -5.39 -27.33
CA SER A 7 -1.93 -5.56 -25.95
C SER A 7 -0.85 -5.23 -24.91
N ALA A 8 -0.10 -4.14 -25.12
CA ALA A 8 0.86 -3.62 -24.15
C ALA A 8 0.75 -2.09 -23.92
N ALA A 9 -0.24 -1.41 -24.53
CA ALA A 9 -0.35 0.04 -24.48
C ALA A 9 -1.65 0.58 -23.84
N ASN A 10 -2.57 -0.30 -23.42
CA ASN A 10 -3.83 0.12 -22.80
C ASN A 10 -3.87 -0.30 -21.34
N SER A 11 -3.54 0.63 -20.43
CA SER A 11 -4.22 0.82 -19.12
C SER A 11 -3.30 1.47 -18.09
N THR A 12 -2.90 2.74 -18.30
CA THR A 12 -2.43 3.61 -17.18
C THR A 12 -2.50 5.09 -17.56
N ARG A 13 -3.69 5.56 -17.95
CA ARG A 13 -3.94 7.01 -17.98
C ARG A 13 -5.40 7.27 -17.63
N ILE A 14 -5.68 7.26 -16.33
CA ILE A 14 -6.97 7.65 -15.75
C ILE A 14 -6.97 9.17 -15.56
N TYR A 15 -6.68 9.97 -16.60
CA TYR A 15 -6.78 11.42 -16.42
C TYR A 15 -7.36 12.06 -17.66
N GLY A 16 -8.65 12.40 -17.55
CA GLY A 16 -9.32 13.35 -18.42
C GLY A 16 -8.68 14.74 -18.34
N GLU A 17 -9.06 15.60 -19.29
CA GLU A 17 -8.56 16.96 -19.43
C GLU A 17 -8.88 17.77 -18.16
N PHE A 18 -7.88 18.00 -17.30
CA PHE A 18 -8.06 18.76 -16.07
C PHE A 18 -8.27 20.25 -16.35
N PRO A 19 -9.14 20.94 -15.59
CA PRO A 19 -9.33 22.37 -15.74
C PRO A 19 -8.02 23.13 -15.42
N ASP A 20 -7.78 24.22 -16.15
CA ASP A 20 -6.48 24.91 -16.24
C ASP A 20 -6.14 25.79 -15.01
N GLU A 21 -6.77 25.51 -13.87
CA GLU A 21 -6.56 26.23 -12.61
C GLU A 21 -5.47 25.53 -11.78
N ARG A 22 -4.45 26.30 -11.39
CA ARG A 22 -3.21 25.80 -10.80
C ARG A 22 -3.43 24.86 -9.61
N ALA A 23 -4.33 25.22 -8.70
CA ALA A 23 -4.60 24.45 -7.49
C ALA A 23 -5.29 23.10 -7.77
N VAL A 24 -6.14 23.00 -8.80
CA VAL A 24 -6.76 21.73 -9.23
C VAL A 24 -5.71 20.83 -9.90
N ARG A 25 -4.73 21.42 -10.60
CA ARG A 25 -3.59 20.69 -11.15
C ARG A 25 -2.65 20.19 -10.05
N GLU A 26 -2.45 20.97 -9.00
CA GLU A 26 -1.68 20.57 -7.81
C GLU A 26 -2.37 19.40 -7.10
N PHE A 27 -3.70 19.43 -6.96
CA PHE A 27 -4.49 18.29 -6.47
C PHE A 27 -4.29 17.03 -7.34
N ALA A 28 -4.45 17.17 -8.66
CA ALA A 28 -4.21 16.06 -9.60
C ALA A 28 -2.80 15.47 -9.48
N THR A 29 -1.81 16.32 -9.26
CA THR A 29 -0.41 15.93 -9.08
C THR A 29 -0.22 15.17 -7.76
N ALA A 30 -0.87 15.59 -6.68
CA ALA A 30 -0.84 14.90 -5.39
C ALA A 30 -1.46 13.49 -5.50
N VAL A 31 -2.60 13.36 -6.17
CA VAL A 31 -3.24 12.05 -6.45
C VAL A 31 -2.30 11.14 -7.27
N ALA A 32 -1.69 11.66 -8.34
CA ALA A 32 -0.78 10.89 -9.17
C ALA A 32 0.52 10.48 -8.45
N ASN A 33 1.00 11.31 -7.52
CA ASN A 33 2.13 10.95 -6.66
C ASN A 33 1.76 9.83 -5.71
N CYS A 34 0.59 9.90 -5.08
CA CYS A 34 0.08 8.84 -4.21
C CYS A 34 -0.07 7.52 -4.98
N GLU A 35 -0.59 7.55 -6.20
CA GLU A 35 -0.72 6.35 -7.04
C GLU A 35 0.65 5.70 -7.30
N ARG A 36 1.66 6.51 -7.65
CA ARG A 36 3.01 6.03 -7.92
C ARG A 36 3.63 5.39 -6.67
N GLU A 37 3.46 6.01 -5.51
CA GLU A 37 3.96 5.48 -4.25
C GLU A 37 3.24 4.19 -3.87
N LEU A 38 1.91 4.10 -3.99
CA LEU A 38 1.16 2.85 -3.78
C LEU A 38 1.67 1.73 -4.70
N MET A 39 1.94 2.02 -5.97
CA MET A 39 2.49 1.03 -6.90
C MET A 39 3.89 0.56 -6.47
N SER A 40 4.71 1.47 -5.95
CA SER A 40 6.04 1.13 -5.42
C SER A 40 5.94 0.23 -4.17
N TYR A 41 5.02 0.52 -3.24
CA TYR A 41 4.78 -0.32 -2.08
C TYR A 41 4.24 -1.68 -2.46
N ARG A 42 3.31 -1.74 -3.42
CA ARG A 42 2.81 -3.00 -3.95
C ARG A 42 3.94 -3.86 -4.53
N ALA A 43 4.87 -3.25 -5.26
CA ALA A 43 6.05 -3.95 -5.77
C ALA A 43 6.96 -4.43 -4.62
N ALA A 44 7.23 -3.58 -3.64
CA ALA A 44 8.03 -3.93 -2.46
C ALA A 44 7.41 -5.09 -1.67
N VAL A 45 6.10 -5.04 -1.37
CA VAL A 45 5.37 -6.13 -0.71
C VAL A 45 5.45 -7.41 -1.52
N THR A 46 5.30 -7.32 -2.85
CA THR A 46 5.43 -8.49 -3.75
C THR A 46 6.82 -9.10 -3.66
N GLU A 47 7.87 -8.28 -3.67
CA GLU A 47 9.28 -8.68 -3.60
C GLU A 47 9.67 -9.32 -2.26
N VAL A 48 8.95 -9.03 -1.17
CA VAL A 48 9.17 -9.73 0.12
C VAL A 48 9.00 -11.23 -0.07
N GLN A 49 10.14 -11.92 -0.18
CA GLN A 49 10.21 -13.37 -0.28
C GLN A 49 9.92 -14.01 1.06
N SER A 50 9.19 -15.12 1.00
CA SER A 50 8.88 -15.93 2.17
C SER A 50 10.14 -16.71 2.57
N SER A 51 10.80 -16.30 3.64
CA SER A 51 11.99 -16.99 4.16
C SER A 51 11.62 -18.24 4.97
N LEU A 52 12.57 -19.17 5.16
CA LEU A 52 12.39 -20.36 5.99
C LEU A 52 12.16 -19.99 7.47
N CYS A 53 12.92 -19.00 7.97
CA CYS A 53 12.69 -18.39 9.27
C CYS A 53 11.85 -17.13 9.09
N GLY A 54 10.55 -17.20 9.39
CA GLY A 54 9.59 -16.11 9.14
C GLY A 54 9.93 -14.76 9.78
N LEU A 55 10.92 -14.68 10.68
CA LEU A 55 11.36 -13.45 11.33
C LEU A 55 11.78 -12.37 10.32
N ARG A 56 12.57 -12.74 9.31
CA ARG A 56 13.06 -11.79 8.30
C ARG A 56 11.91 -11.24 7.47
N THR A 57 10.95 -12.09 7.13
CA THR A 57 9.74 -11.71 6.40
C THR A 57 8.87 -10.75 7.23
N VAL A 58 8.67 -11.01 8.54
CA VAL A 58 7.95 -10.10 9.44
C VAL A 58 8.63 -8.73 9.54
N TRP A 59 9.95 -8.70 9.74
CA TRP A 59 10.71 -7.44 9.83
C TRP A 59 10.61 -6.60 8.56
N SER A 60 10.73 -7.23 7.38
CA SER A 60 10.58 -6.53 6.10
C SER A 60 9.18 -5.96 5.90
N LEU A 61 8.13 -6.70 6.30
CA LEU A 61 6.75 -6.23 6.21
C LEU A 61 6.46 -5.05 7.16
N ASN A 62 6.93 -5.11 8.41
CA ASN A 62 6.75 -4.01 9.37
C ASN A 62 7.38 -2.70 8.89
N ARG A 63 8.54 -2.78 8.22
CA ARG A 63 9.18 -1.59 7.66
C ARG A 63 8.33 -0.97 6.54
N ILE A 64 7.81 -1.80 5.64
CA ILE A 64 6.98 -1.35 4.53
C ILE A 64 5.66 -0.74 5.05
N GLU A 65 5.04 -1.36 6.05
CA GLU A 65 3.80 -0.87 6.69
C GLU A 65 4.00 0.51 7.33
N SER A 66 5.12 0.73 8.04
CA SER A 66 5.43 2.04 8.63
C SER A 66 5.56 3.16 7.60
N GLU A 67 6.08 2.85 6.41
CA GLU A 67 6.22 3.82 5.31
C GLU A 67 4.86 4.04 4.61
N HIS A 68 4.03 2.99 4.51
CA HIS A 68 2.66 3.04 3.98
C HIS A 68 1.68 3.86 4.84
N ASP A 69 1.82 3.84 6.16
CA ASP A 69 0.94 4.59 7.09
C ASP A 69 0.96 6.10 6.84
N GLN A 70 2.10 6.65 6.39
CA GLN A 70 2.19 8.07 6.05
C GLN A 70 1.39 8.40 4.80
N LEU A 71 1.39 7.50 3.81
CA LEU A 71 0.65 7.67 2.57
C LEU A 71 -0.87 7.58 2.77
N ILE A 72 -1.33 6.71 3.68
CA ILE A 72 -2.76 6.63 4.06
C ILE A 72 -3.26 7.99 4.57
N ARG A 73 -2.44 8.72 5.35
CA ARG A 73 -2.83 10.05 5.85
C ARG A 73 -2.99 11.06 4.72
N GLN A 74 -2.10 11.03 3.73
CA GLN A 74 -2.21 11.90 2.55
C GLN A 74 -3.45 11.57 1.72
N ILE A 75 -3.77 10.28 1.53
CA ILE A 75 -5.01 9.87 0.86
C ILE A 75 -6.24 10.34 1.65
N ALA A 76 -6.20 10.29 2.98
CA ALA A 76 -7.28 10.80 3.83
C ALA A 76 -7.46 12.33 3.72
N GLU A 77 -6.38 13.10 3.59
CA GLU A 77 -6.45 14.56 3.31
C GLU A 77 -7.12 14.83 1.96
N LEU A 78 -6.72 14.11 0.90
CA LEU A 78 -7.33 14.21 -0.43
C LEU A 78 -8.82 13.82 -0.41
N ARG A 79 -9.18 12.81 0.37
CA ARG A 79 -10.56 12.39 0.58
C ARG A 79 -11.37 13.43 1.33
N SER A 80 -10.82 14.04 2.38
CA SER A 80 -11.48 15.13 3.12
C SER A 80 -11.75 16.31 2.19
N ALA A 81 -10.78 16.65 1.33
CA ALA A 81 -10.95 17.68 0.32
C ALA A 81 -12.12 17.37 -0.63
N CYS A 82 -12.22 16.13 -1.14
CA CYS A 82 -13.37 15.72 -1.96
C CYS A 82 -14.71 15.79 -1.21
N ILE A 83 -14.76 15.36 0.07
CA ILE A 83 -15.99 15.40 0.88
C ILE A 83 -16.44 16.84 1.16
N GLU A 84 -15.49 17.71 1.48
CA GLU A 84 -15.74 19.11 1.80
C GLU A 84 -15.91 19.99 0.55
N GLU A 85 -15.69 19.42 -0.64
CA GLU A 85 -15.65 20.12 -1.92
C GLU A 85 -14.75 21.37 -1.86
N SER A 86 -13.63 21.26 -1.14
CA SER A 86 -12.72 22.34 -0.79
C SER A 86 -11.28 21.84 -0.82
N LEU A 87 -10.34 22.67 -1.25
CA LEU A 87 -8.91 22.33 -1.21
C LEU A 87 -8.26 22.66 0.14
N GLU A 88 -8.96 23.35 1.05
CA GLU A 88 -8.46 23.71 2.38
C GLU A 88 -7.88 22.54 3.20
N PRO A 89 -8.44 21.32 3.15
CA PRO A 89 -7.89 20.19 3.89
C PRO A 89 -6.54 19.68 3.36
N VAL A 90 -6.17 20.02 2.12
CA VAL A 90 -4.89 19.59 1.53
C VAL A 90 -3.81 20.60 1.90
N SER A 91 -3.00 20.22 2.88
CA SER A 91 -2.01 21.11 3.51
C SER A 91 -0.98 21.72 2.54
N GLU A 92 -0.73 21.06 1.40
CA GLU A 92 0.25 21.47 0.38
C GLU A 92 -0.32 22.42 -0.70
N ILE A 93 -1.64 22.65 -0.74
CA ILE A 93 -2.30 23.42 -1.80
C ILE A 93 -2.79 24.75 -1.24
N GLU A 94 -2.45 25.85 -1.93
CA GLU A 94 -2.97 27.17 -1.56
C GLU A 94 -4.42 27.31 -2.01
N ALA A 95 -5.35 27.13 -1.06
CA ALA A 95 -6.78 27.24 -1.33
C ALA A 95 -7.18 28.70 -1.62
N THR A 96 -7.88 28.90 -2.73
CA THR A 96 -8.47 30.19 -3.11
C THR A 96 -9.93 29.98 -3.49
N LYS A 97 -10.77 31.02 -3.31
CA LYS A 97 -12.20 30.93 -3.63
C LYS A 97 -12.50 30.57 -5.09
N SER A 98 -11.63 30.93 -6.03
CA SER A 98 -11.79 30.53 -7.44
C SER A 98 -11.43 29.05 -7.63
N ALA A 99 -10.32 28.61 -7.04
CA ALA A 99 -9.90 27.22 -7.05
C ALA A 99 -10.94 26.29 -6.41
N ASP A 100 -11.52 26.64 -5.26
CA ASP A 100 -12.56 25.83 -4.61
C ASP A 100 -13.81 25.72 -5.49
N ARG A 101 -14.16 26.79 -6.23
CA ARG A 101 -15.31 26.75 -7.14
C ARG A 101 -15.06 25.79 -8.30
N THR A 102 -13.87 25.80 -8.88
CA THR A 102 -13.49 24.90 -9.98
C THR A 102 -13.32 23.46 -9.49
N PHE A 103 -12.72 23.29 -8.31
CA PHE A 103 -12.58 22.00 -7.66
C PHE A 103 -13.94 21.39 -7.30
N ARG A 104 -14.90 22.18 -6.79
CA ARG A 104 -16.27 21.73 -6.57
C ARG A 104 -16.93 21.22 -7.84
N SER A 105 -16.74 21.88 -8.99
CA SER A 105 -17.24 21.37 -10.28
C SER A 105 -16.62 20.02 -10.60
N PHE A 106 -15.30 19.91 -10.40
CA PHE A 106 -14.53 18.70 -10.66
C PHE A 106 -14.92 17.51 -9.74
N VAL A 107 -15.24 17.78 -8.48
CA VAL A 107 -15.80 16.79 -7.54
C VAL A 107 -17.21 16.38 -7.95
N ARG A 108 -18.06 17.33 -8.34
CA ARG A 108 -19.44 17.07 -8.74
C ARG A 108 -19.55 16.22 -10.01
N ASP A 109 -18.55 16.34 -10.89
CA ASP A 109 -18.43 15.51 -12.10
C ASP A 109 -17.89 14.09 -11.79
N GLY A 110 -17.68 13.76 -10.51
CA GLY A 110 -17.28 12.43 -10.03
C GLY A 110 -15.80 12.10 -10.21
N THR A 111 -15.10 12.82 -11.09
CA THR A 111 -13.71 12.47 -11.47
C THR A 111 -12.72 12.56 -10.31
N ALA A 112 -12.86 13.56 -9.43
CA ALA A 112 -12.02 13.67 -8.23
C ALA A 112 -12.26 12.52 -7.25
N THR A 113 -13.54 12.21 -7.02
CA THR A 113 -13.99 11.19 -6.08
C THR A 113 -13.56 9.79 -6.53
N ASP A 114 -13.77 9.47 -7.82
CA ASP A 114 -13.37 8.19 -8.41
C ASP A 114 -11.86 7.97 -8.31
N ALA A 115 -11.06 9.02 -8.54
CA ALA A 115 -9.61 8.94 -8.46
C ALA A 115 -9.13 8.67 -7.02
N VAL A 116 -9.71 9.35 -6.02
CA VAL A 116 -9.37 9.12 -4.61
C VAL A 116 -9.88 7.76 -4.12
N GLU A 117 -11.07 7.33 -4.53
CA GLU A 117 -11.61 6.01 -4.20
C GLU A 117 -10.73 4.88 -4.76
N SER A 118 -10.20 5.05 -5.98
CA SER A 118 -9.24 4.11 -6.57
C SER A 118 -7.94 4.00 -5.76
N LEU A 119 -7.45 5.11 -5.18
CA LEU A 119 -6.31 5.11 -4.26
C LEU A 119 -6.63 4.36 -2.96
N ASP A 120 -7.78 4.65 -2.34
CA ASP A 120 -8.25 3.97 -1.12
C ASP A 120 -8.37 2.45 -1.34
N GLU A 121 -8.96 2.02 -2.45
CA GLU A 121 -9.04 0.61 -2.79
C GLU A 121 -7.66 -0.04 -2.97
N THR A 122 -6.73 0.67 -3.60
CA THR A 122 -5.39 0.16 -3.85
C THR A 122 -4.60 0.04 -2.54
N ALA A 123 -4.70 1.03 -1.66
CA ALA A 123 -4.12 0.99 -0.32
C ALA A 123 -4.67 -0.19 0.50
N ALA A 124 -6.01 -0.38 0.51
CA ALA A 124 -6.64 -1.49 1.22
C ALA A 124 -6.22 -2.87 0.67
N ARG A 125 -5.98 -2.99 -0.64
CA ARG A 125 -5.44 -4.23 -1.23
C ARG A 125 -4.01 -4.51 -0.79
N ILE A 126 -3.18 -3.48 -0.64
CA ILE A 126 -1.80 -3.62 -0.15
C ILE A 126 -1.79 -4.06 1.31
N GLU A 127 -2.62 -3.45 2.17
CA GLU A 127 -2.77 -3.86 3.57
C GLU A 127 -3.14 -5.34 3.70
N ARG A 128 -4.14 -5.80 2.94
CA ARG A 128 -4.52 -7.23 2.92
C ARG A 128 -3.36 -8.13 2.50
N GLN A 129 -2.57 -7.73 1.50
CA GLN A 129 -1.39 -8.52 1.08
C GLN A 129 -0.31 -8.56 2.17
N ILE A 130 -0.10 -7.47 2.89
CA ILE A 130 0.83 -7.42 4.03
C ILE A 130 0.36 -8.38 5.13
N GLU A 131 -0.93 -8.34 5.47
CA GLU A 131 -1.51 -9.17 6.52
C GLU A 131 -1.50 -10.68 6.17
N ASP A 132 -1.82 -11.03 4.93
CA ASP A 132 -1.72 -12.40 4.43
C ASP A 132 -0.28 -12.93 4.54
N LYS A 133 0.70 -12.14 4.09
CA LYS A 133 2.12 -12.52 4.16
C LYS A 133 2.62 -12.59 5.60
N ARG A 134 2.16 -11.70 6.49
CA ARG A 134 2.47 -11.71 7.92
C ARG A 134 1.95 -12.98 8.58
N THR A 135 0.72 -13.37 8.30
CA THR A 135 0.10 -14.60 8.83
C THR A 135 0.92 -15.84 8.48
N VAL A 136 1.33 -15.97 7.22
CA VAL A 136 2.19 -17.07 6.76
C VAL A 136 3.56 -17.04 7.46
N ALA A 137 4.16 -15.87 7.62
CA ALA A 137 5.46 -15.72 8.27
C ALA A 137 5.41 -16.10 9.77
N ILE A 138 4.35 -15.71 10.47
CA ILE A 138 4.12 -16.07 11.88
C ILE A 138 3.94 -17.58 12.03
N ALA A 139 3.20 -18.23 11.13
CA ALA A 139 3.04 -19.69 11.14
C ALA A 139 4.39 -20.43 10.94
N ARG A 140 5.28 -19.89 10.10
CA ARG A 140 6.63 -20.45 9.93
C ARG A 140 7.52 -20.25 11.16
N LEU A 141 7.38 -19.11 11.83
CA LEU A 141 8.06 -18.83 13.10
C LEU A 141 7.66 -19.83 14.18
N SER A 142 6.35 -20.06 14.37
CA SER A 142 5.87 -21.01 15.38
C SER A 142 6.33 -22.43 15.09
N LEU A 143 6.32 -22.86 13.82
CA LEU A 143 6.87 -24.15 13.40
C LEU A 143 8.37 -24.27 13.70
N THR A 144 9.15 -23.22 13.40
CA THR A 144 10.60 -23.20 13.67
C THR A 144 10.89 -23.34 15.16
N VAL A 145 10.13 -22.63 16.01
CA VAL A 145 10.23 -22.72 17.47
C VAL A 145 9.86 -24.13 17.96
N ALA A 146 8.81 -24.74 17.41
CA ALA A 146 8.41 -26.10 17.77
C ALA A 146 9.49 -27.14 17.43
N ILE A 147 10.09 -27.04 16.23
CA ILE A 147 11.19 -27.92 15.82
C ILE A 147 12.39 -27.75 16.75
N ALA A 148 12.79 -26.51 17.05
CA ALA A 148 13.88 -26.23 17.98
C ALA A 148 13.61 -26.81 19.39
N SER A 149 12.38 -26.68 19.89
CA SER A 149 11.96 -27.26 21.17
C SER A 149 12.05 -28.79 21.19
N LEU A 150 11.66 -29.45 20.09
CA LEU A 150 11.81 -30.89 19.90
C LEU A 150 13.29 -31.32 19.90
N PHE A 151 14.15 -30.57 19.22
CA PHE A 151 15.60 -30.81 19.23
C PHE A 151 16.21 -30.66 20.63
N VAL A 152 15.84 -29.61 21.37
CA VAL A 152 16.31 -29.43 22.75
C VAL A 152 15.84 -30.57 23.64
N SER A 153 14.56 -30.96 23.53
CA SER A 153 13.98 -32.05 24.32
C SER A 153 14.64 -33.39 24.03
N THR A 154 14.92 -33.69 22.76
CA THR A 154 15.64 -34.93 22.35
C THR A 154 17.10 -34.94 22.82
N LEU A 155 17.81 -33.80 22.77
CA LEU A 155 19.16 -33.68 23.32
C LEU A 155 19.19 -33.87 24.84
N ILE A 156 18.21 -33.32 25.57
CA ILE A 156 18.09 -33.54 27.02
C ILE A 156 17.90 -35.03 27.32
N LEU A 157 17.00 -35.72 26.61
CA LEU A 157 16.78 -37.16 26.79
C LEU A 157 18.05 -37.97 26.51
N LEU A 158 18.78 -37.65 25.44
CA LEU A 158 20.05 -38.32 25.11
C LEU A 158 21.12 -38.09 26.18
N SER A 159 21.29 -36.85 26.66
CA SER A 159 22.27 -36.52 27.69
C SER A 159 21.94 -37.13 29.07
N GLY A 160 20.66 -37.13 29.46
CA GLY A 160 20.20 -37.73 30.71
C GLY A 160 20.27 -39.27 30.70
N GLY A 161 20.05 -39.90 29.53
CA GLY A 161 20.24 -41.34 29.33
C GLY A 161 21.71 -41.77 29.36
N LEU A 162 22.63 -40.92 28.89
CA LEU A 162 24.09 -41.15 28.92
C LEU A 162 24.69 -41.02 30.33
N SER A 163 24.05 -40.28 31.25
CA SER A 163 24.46 -40.18 32.66
C SER A 163 23.96 -41.31 33.56
N LEU A 164 23.16 -42.25 33.01
CA LEU A 164 22.56 -43.39 33.72
C LEU A 164 23.20 -44.75 33.35
N PHE A 165 24.24 -44.74 32.51
CA PHE A 165 25.10 -45.89 32.19
C PHE A 165 26.54 -45.59 32.64
#